data_AF-A0A967FRF2-F1
#
_entry.id   AF-A0A967FRF2-F1
#
_cell.length_a   1.000
_cell.length_b   1.000
_cell.length_c   1.000
_cell.angle_alpha   90.00
_cell.angle_beta   90.00
_cell.angle_gamma   90.00
#
_symmetry.space_group_name_H-M   'P 1'
#
loop_
_entity.id
_entity.type
_entity.pdbx_description
1 polymer ?
#
loop_
_entity_poly.entity_id
_entity_poly.type
_entity_poly.pdbx_seq_one_letter_code
_entity_poly.pdbx_strand_id
1 'polypeptide(L)'
;MTTWRRKSKGDARALIGELKDNLYYLDMVAEDGVPLATVVSKLSIDEYKRLRNAGYAFDALKRQKIADYESLKGTDLSSWAGKSTEELIDSIFDKLNMLKIKFPHVAESDKYRWNVRVENIRKRIWLLLKHVGA
;
A
#
# COMPACT_ATOMS: atom_id res chain seq x y z
N MET A 1 3.81 25.33 19.41
CA MET A 1 3.86 24.33 18.32
C MET A 1 2.61 24.47 17.46
N THR A 2 2.76 24.86 16.20
CA THR A 2 1.70 25.22 15.26
C THR A 2 0.75 24.06 14.94
N THR A 3 -0.56 24.32 14.92
CA THR A 3 -1.67 23.40 14.63
C THR A 3 -1.43 22.55 13.37
N TRP A 4 -0.76 23.14 12.37
CA TRP A 4 -0.40 22.51 11.11
C TRP A 4 0.52 21.29 11.27
N ARG A 5 1.53 21.36 12.16
CA ARG A 5 2.47 20.25 12.39
C ARG A 5 1.80 19.07 13.11
N ARG A 6 0.83 19.35 13.99
CA ARG A 6 0.03 18.31 14.65
C ARG A 6 -0.90 17.62 13.65
N LYS A 7 -1.55 18.38 12.77
CA LYS A 7 -2.41 17.84 11.70
C LYS A 7 -1.64 16.91 10.77
N SER A 8 -0.49 17.35 10.25
CA SER A 8 0.37 16.53 9.37
C SER A 8 0.84 15.22 10.04
N LYS A 9 1.11 15.22 11.35
CA LYS A 9 1.44 14.00 12.10
C LYS A 9 0.24 13.06 12.27
N GLY A 10 -0.97 13.62 12.42
CA GLY A 10 -2.22 12.86 12.46
C GLY A 10 -2.52 12.20 11.11
N ASP A 11 -2.45 12.99 10.04
CA ASP A 11 -2.62 12.55 8.65
C ASP A 11 -1.65 11.41 8.30
N ALA A 12 -0.37 11.55 8.63
CA ALA A 12 0.62 10.50 8.44
C ALA A 12 0.24 9.20 9.16
N ARG A 13 -0.19 9.29 10.42
CA ARG A 13 -0.58 8.10 11.21
C ARG A 13 -1.84 7.44 10.67
N ALA A 14 -2.82 8.23 10.23
CA ALA A 14 -4.04 7.70 9.65
C ALA A 14 -3.74 6.90 8.38
N LEU A 15 -2.90 7.45 7.49
CA LEU A 15 -2.49 6.75 6.26
C LEU A 15 -1.71 5.47 6.55
N ILE A 16 -0.76 5.51 7.49
CA ILE A 16 -0.02 4.31 7.91
C ILE A 16 -0.95 3.29 8.56
N GLY A 17 -1.97 3.73 9.32
CA GLY A 17 -3.01 2.86 9.85
C GLY A 17 -3.79 2.15 8.74
N GLU A 18 -4.28 2.89 7.74
CA GLU A 18 -4.97 2.34 6.56
C GLU A 18 -4.10 1.31 5.83
N LEU A 19 -2.80 1.58 5.66
CA LEU A 19 -1.86 0.64 5.04
C LEU A 19 -1.66 -0.64 5.87
N LYS A 20 -1.58 -0.53 7.20
CA LYS A 20 -1.43 -1.69 8.09
C LYS A 20 -2.69 -2.55 8.11
N ASP A 21 -3.86 -1.94 8.16
CA ASP A 21 -5.15 -2.66 8.11
C ASP A 21 -5.30 -3.38 6.77
N ASN A 22 -4.95 -2.71 5.67
CA ASN A 22 -4.92 -3.32 4.35
C ASN A 22 -3.94 -4.50 4.28
N LEU A 23 -2.72 -4.35 4.81
CA LEU A 23 -1.74 -5.43 4.86
C LEU A 23 -2.30 -6.64 5.62
N TYR A 24 -2.89 -6.41 6.80
CA TYR A 24 -3.50 -7.47 7.61
C TYR A 24 -4.58 -8.24 6.83
N TYR A 25 -5.49 -7.55 6.14
CA TYR A 25 -6.49 -8.22 5.31
C TYR A 25 -5.88 -9.02 4.14
N LEU A 26 -4.79 -8.53 3.55
CA LEU A 26 -4.11 -9.24 2.48
C LEU A 26 -3.30 -10.43 3.00
N ASP A 27 -2.76 -10.35 4.22
CA ASP A 27 -2.09 -11.46 4.91
C ASP A 27 -3.08 -12.59 5.20
N MET A 28 -4.29 -12.28 5.67
CA MET A 28 -5.35 -13.30 5.83
C MET A 28 -5.61 -14.09 4.53
N VAL A 29 -5.56 -13.43 3.38
CA VAL A 29 -5.76 -14.09 2.08
C VAL A 29 -4.57 -14.96 1.70
N ALA A 30 -3.36 -14.44 1.89
CA ALA A 30 -2.15 -15.08 1.40
C ALA A 30 -1.58 -16.16 2.33
N GLU A 31 -1.77 -16.00 3.64
CA GLU A 31 -1.20 -16.87 4.69
C GLU A 31 -2.25 -17.76 5.32
N ASP A 32 -3.45 -17.23 5.59
CA ASP A 32 -4.52 -17.98 6.30
C ASP A 32 -5.51 -18.66 5.35
N GLY A 33 -5.33 -18.50 4.03
CA GLY A 33 -6.20 -19.09 3.01
C GLY A 33 -7.61 -18.50 2.96
N VAL A 34 -7.82 -17.32 3.55
CA VAL A 34 -9.12 -16.63 3.54
C VAL A 34 -9.47 -16.21 2.11
N PRO A 35 -10.70 -16.48 1.61
CA PRO A 35 -11.05 -16.09 0.25
C PRO A 35 -11.02 -14.56 0.07
N LEU A 36 -10.39 -14.08 -1.00
CA LEU A 36 -10.29 -12.65 -1.31
C LEU A 36 -11.65 -11.94 -1.34
N ALA A 37 -12.71 -12.63 -1.77
CA ALA A 37 -14.08 -12.12 -1.77
C ALA A 37 -14.57 -11.63 -0.40
N THR A 38 -14.06 -12.21 0.69
CA THR A 38 -14.47 -11.87 2.07
C THR A 38 -13.78 -10.62 2.61
N VAL A 39 -12.65 -10.20 2.02
CA VAL A 39 -11.84 -9.07 2.50
C VAL A 39 -11.79 -7.90 1.52
N VAL A 40 -12.05 -8.12 0.22
CA VAL A 40 -11.87 -7.08 -0.81
C VAL A 40 -12.70 -5.82 -0.54
N SER A 41 -13.90 -5.98 0.02
CA SER A 41 -14.76 -4.84 0.42
C SER A 41 -14.22 -4.07 1.63
N LYS A 42 -13.41 -4.74 2.47
CA LYS A 42 -12.81 -4.18 3.70
C LYS A 42 -11.51 -3.43 3.44
N LEU A 43 -10.86 -3.67 2.30
CA LEU A 43 -9.69 -2.89 1.88
C LEU A 43 -10.09 -1.42 1.74
N SER A 44 -9.30 -0.50 2.30
CA SER A 44 -9.58 0.93 2.30
C SER A 44 -8.59 1.70 1.43
N ILE A 45 -9.09 2.75 0.78
CA ILE A 45 -8.30 3.72 0.00
C ILE A 45 -8.73 5.17 0.28
N ASP A 46 -9.47 5.35 1.37
CA ASP A 46 -10.25 6.55 1.65
C ASP A 46 -9.35 7.63 2.25
N GLU A 47 -8.44 7.25 3.14
CA GLU A 47 -7.49 8.16 3.75
C GLU A 47 -6.48 8.66 2.72
N TYR A 48 -5.94 7.75 1.89
CA TYR A 48 -5.14 8.15 0.72
C TYR A 48 -5.86 9.17 -0.17
N LYS A 49 -7.12 8.90 -0.56
CA LYS A 49 -7.90 9.83 -1.40
C LYS A 49 -8.10 11.19 -0.72
N ARG A 50 -8.44 11.19 0.57
CA ARG A 50 -8.62 12.42 1.36
C ARG A 50 -7.34 13.25 1.36
N LEU A 51 -6.20 12.63 1.62
CA LEU A 51 -4.89 13.29 1.67
C LEU A 51 -4.44 13.78 0.30
N ARG A 52 -4.63 12.97 -0.75
CA ARG A 52 -4.33 13.35 -2.13
C ARG A 52 -5.13 14.57 -2.55
N ASN A 53 -6.43 14.59 -2.28
CA ASN A 53 -7.31 15.72 -2.57
C ASN A 53 -6.96 16.98 -1.74
N ALA A 54 -6.38 16.79 -0.56
CA ALA A 54 -5.90 17.89 0.28
C ALA A 54 -4.50 18.40 -0.08
N GLY A 55 -3.85 17.84 -1.12
CA GLY A 55 -2.49 18.23 -1.53
C GLY A 55 -1.41 17.82 -0.53
N TYR A 56 -1.61 16.73 0.21
CA TYR A 56 -0.62 16.22 1.16
C TYR A 56 0.66 15.80 0.42
N ALA A 57 1.81 16.29 0.89
CA ALA A 57 3.11 15.90 0.36
C ALA A 57 3.53 14.54 0.94
N PHE A 58 3.30 13.44 0.22
CA PHE A 58 3.57 12.08 0.70
C PHE A 58 5.05 11.81 0.98
N ASP A 59 5.95 12.45 0.24
CA ASP A 59 7.39 12.43 0.53
C ASP A 59 7.76 13.04 1.89
N ALA A 60 6.83 13.72 2.58
CA ALA A 60 7.02 14.15 3.97
C ALA A 60 7.07 12.98 4.97
N LEU A 61 6.52 11.81 4.62
CA LEU A 61 6.62 10.60 5.44
C LEU A 61 8.07 10.12 5.56
N LYS A 62 8.77 10.12 4.42
CA LYS A 62 10.20 9.84 4.34
C LYS A 62 10.75 10.55 3.11
N ARG A 63 11.56 11.59 3.36
CA ARG A 63 12.13 12.43 2.28
C ARG A 63 13.23 11.74 1.49
N GLN A 64 13.90 10.77 2.13
CA GLN A 64 14.91 9.97 1.47
C GLN A 64 14.23 9.04 0.46
N LYS A 65 14.90 8.83 -0.68
CA LYS A 65 14.49 7.81 -1.65
C LYS A 65 14.57 6.42 -1.02
N ILE A 66 13.82 5.48 -1.58
CA ILE A 66 13.84 4.08 -1.15
C ILE A 66 15.26 3.55 -1.31
N ALA A 67 15.80 3.01 -0.22
CA ALA A 67 17.17 2.51 -0.20
C ALA A 67 17.33 1.28 -1.10
N ASP A 68 18.52 1.09 -1.63
CA ASP A 68 18.93 -0.16 -2.28
C ASP A 68 19.24 -1.20 -1.19
N TYR A 69 18.20 -1.87 -0.72
CA TYR A 69 18.35 -2.92 0.29
C TYR A 69 18.90 -4.19 -0.36
N GLU A 70 20.00 -4.73 0.16
CA GLU A 70 20.58 -5.99 -0.32
C GLU A 70 19.55 -7.13 -0.36
N SER A 71 18.65 -7.17 0.63
CA SER A 71 17.55 -8.14 0.73
C SER A 71 16.56 -8.11 -0.45
N LEU A 72 16.55 -7.06 -1.26
CA LEU A 72 15.63 -6.90 -2.39
C LEU A 72 16.28 -7.25 -3.74
N LYS A 73 17.60 -7.47 -3.80
CA LYS A 73 18.28 -7.84 -5.05
C LYS A 73 17.72 -9.16 -5.59
N GLY A 74 17.50 -9.20 -6.91
CA GLY A 74 16.88 -10.35 -7.58
C GLY A 74 15.37 -10.53 -7.33
N THR A 75 14.74 -9.67 -6.51
CA THR A 75 13.29 -9.70 -6.28
C THR A 75 12.56 -8.75 -7.21
N ASP A 76 11.23 -8.92 -7.31
CA ASP A 76 10.33 -8.00 -8.03
C ASP A 76 10.29 -6.59 -7.41
N LEU A 77 10.82 -6.43 -6.18
CA LEU A 77 10.92 -5.14 -5.50
C LEU A 77 12.21 -4.38 -5.79
N SER A 78 13.23 -5.00 -6.41
CA SER A 78 14.52 -4.34 -6.72
C SER A 78 14.37 -3.03 -7.49
N SER A 79 13.39 -2.96 -8.39
CA SER A 79 13.09 -1.76 -9.21
C SER A 79 12.56 -0.54 -8.43
N TRP A 80 12.39 -0.66 -7.11
CA TRP A 80 11.99 0.45 -6.25
C TRP A 80 13.15 1.27 -5.69
N ALA A 81 14.38 0.74 -5.72
CA ALA A 81 15.55 1.49 -5.28
C ALA A 81 15.64 2.83 -6.02
N GLY A 82 15.85 3.93 -5.28
CA GLY A 82 15.95 5.28 -5.82
C GLY A 82 14.62 6.00 -6.11
N LYS A 83 13.47 5.32 -6.02
CA LYS A 83 12.14 5.95 -6.17
C LYS A 83 11.69 6.68 -4.91
N SER A 84 10.76 7.62 -5.06
CA SER A 84 10.19 8.40 -3.96
C SER A 84 9.20 7.59 -3.12
N THR A 85 8.85 8.15 -1.97
CA THR A 85 7.84 7.57 -1.08
C THR A 85 6.44 7.71 -1.70
N GLU A 86 6.18 8.85 -2.34
CA GLU A 86 4.94 9.10 -3.08
C GLU A 86 4.74 8.10 -4.23
N GLU A 87 5.77 7.81 -5.03
CA GLU A 87 5.68 6.84 -6.13
C GLU A 87 5.25 5.44 -5.65
N LEU A 88 5.76 5.01 -4.48
CA LEU A 88 5.40 3.73 -3.90
C LEU A 88 3.98 3.72 -3.33
N ILE A 89 3.58 4.81 -2.66
CA ILE A 89 2.21 4.99 -2.15
C ILE A 89 1.20 4.94 -3.30
N ASP A 90 1.42 5.74 -4.35
CA ASP A 90 0.54 5.78 -5.52
C ASP A 90 0.40 4.38 -6.14
N SER A 91 1.52 3.66 -6.32
CA SER A 91 1.49 2.31 -6.87
C SER A 91 0.73 1.31 -5.99
N ILE A 92 0.80 1.44 -4.66
CA ILE A 92 0.02 0.60 -3.74
C ILE A 92 -1.47 0.89 -3.91
N PHE A 93 -1.88 2.16 -3.82
CA PHE A 93 -3.28 2.54 -3.83
C PHE A 93 -3.95 2.35 -5.20
N ASP A 94 -3.21 2.52 -6.30
CA ASP A 94 -3.68 2.16 -7.64
C ASP A 94 -4.00 0.66 -7.74
N LYS A 95 -3.16 -0.19 -7.15
CA LYS A 95 -3.37 -1.64 -7.17
C LYS A 95 -4.48 -2.08 -6.23
N LEU A 96 -4.61 -1.47 -5.06
CA LEU A 96 -5.75 -1.69 -4.16
C LEU A 96 -7.06 -1.28 -4.84
N ASN A 97 -7.10 -0.10 -5.47
CA ASN A 97 -8.28 0.37 -6.20
C ASN A 97 -8.62 -0.56 -7.38
N MET A 98 -7.62 -1.03 -8.14
CA MET A 98 -7.83 -2.03 -9.19
C MET A 98 -8.41 -3.33 -8.65
N LEU A 99 -7.93 -3.80 -7.48
CA LEU A 99 -8.46 -4.99 -6.83
C LEU A 99 -9.93 -4.81 -6.46
N LYS A 100 -10.27 -3.68 -5.82
CA LYS A 100 -11.64 -3.32 -5.45
C LYS A 100 -12.58 -3.22 -6.64
N ILE A 101 -12.13 -2.64 -7.76
CA ILE A 101 -12.94 -2.46 -8.96
C ILE A 101 -13.10 -3.78 -9.70
N LYS A 102 -12.02 -4.50 -9.97
CA LYS A 102 -12.05 -5.64 -10.91
C LYS A 102 -12.52 -6.92 -10.26
N PHE A 103 -12.10 -7.21 -9.03
CA PHE A 103 -12.36 -8.51 -8.42
C PHE A 103 -13.86 -8.86 -8.40
N PRO A 104 -14.79 -7.97 -8.01
CA PRO A 104 -16.23 -8.29 -8.02
C PRO A 104 -16.81 -8.67 -9.39
N HIS A 105 -16.17 -8.26 -10.49
CA HIS A 105 -16.67 -8.47 -11.85
C HIS A 105 -16.00 -9.64 -12.57
N VAL A 106 -14.78 -9.99 -12.19
CA VAL A 106 -13.96 -11.00 -12.88
C VAL A 106 -13.27 -11.95 -11.90
N ALA A 107 -13.87 -12.20 -10.74
CA ALA A 107 -13.34 -13.09 -9.69
C ALA A 107 -13.02 -14.49 -10.24
N GLU A 108 -13.93 -15.04 -11.04
CA GLU A 108 -13.84 -16.40 -11.60
C GLU A 108 -12.97 -16.48 -12.87
N SER A 109 -12.38 -15.38 -13.30
CA SER A 109 -11.55 -15.38 -14.51
C SER A 109 -10.14 -15.87 -14.20
N ASP A 110 -9.78 -17.05 -14.71
CA ASP A 110 -8.43 -17.63 -14.61
C ASP A 110 -7.33 -16.77 -15.24
N LYS A 111 -7.70 -15.81 -16.10
CA LYS A 111 -6.78 -14.81 -16.67
C LYS A 111 -6.23 -13.86 -15.60
N TYR A 112 -6.95 -13.70 -14.48
CA TYR A 112 -6.55 -12.84 -13.39
C TYR A 112 -5.94 -13.67 -12.26
N ARG A 113 -4.60 -13.67 -12.21
CA ARG A 113 -3.83 -14.31 -11.12
C ARG A 113 -3.97 -13.52 -9.81
N TRP A 114 -5.12 -13.63 -9.13
CA TRP A 114 -5.45 -12.84 -7.94
C TRP A 114 -4.47 -13.01 -6.80
N ASN A 115 -4.07 -14.26 -6.49
CA ASN A 115 -3.12 -14.55 -5.42
C ASN A 115 -1.76 -13.83 -5.66
N VAL A 116 -1.28 -13.83 -6.91
CA VAL A 116 -0.06 -13.11 -7.28
C VAL A 116 -0.22 -11.61 -7.13
N ARG A 117 -1.40 -11.06 -7.44
CA ARG A 117 -1.67 -9.62 -7.29
C ARG A 117 -1.71 -9.22 -5.82
N VAL A 118 -2.38 -10.02 -4.97
CA VAL A 118 -2.40 -9.85 -3.52
C VAL A 118 -0.98 -9.86 -2.98
N GLU A 119 -0.19 -10.88 -3.30
CA GLU A 119 1.20 -11.01 -2.86
C GLU A 119 2.06 -9.80 -3.26
N ASN A 120 1.92 -9.35 -4.49
CA ASN A 120 2.63 -8.19 -5.01
C ASN A 120 2.22 -6.87 -4.33
N ILE A 121 0.99 -6.76 -3.82
CA ILE A 121 0.56 -5.58 -3.04
C ILE A 121 1.12 -5.68 -1.62
N ARG A 122 1.03 -6.85 -0.97
CA ARG A 122 1.60 -7.10 0.37
C ARG A 122 3.06 -6.71 0.43
N LYS A 123 3.87 -7.21 -0.50
CA LYS A 123 5.29 -6.89 -0.65
C LYS A 123 5.57 -5.38 -0.76
N ARG A 124 4.76 -4.65 -1.52
CA ARG A 124 4.91 -3.18 -1.66
C ARG A 124 4.55 -2.44 -0.37
N ILE A 125 3.47 -2.85 0.30
CA ILE A 125 3.09 -2.25 1.58
C ILE A 125 4.18 -2.53 2.62
N TRP A 126 4.69 -3.75 2.71
CA TRP A 126 5.80 -4.09 3.60
C TRP A 126 7.05 -3.25 3.30
N LEU A 127 7.41 -3.09 2.02
CA LEU A 127 8.52 -2.22 1.62
C LEU A 127 8.33 -0.78 2.09
N LEU A 128 7.11 -0.24 1.92
CA LEU A 128 6.78 1.11 2.36
C LEU A 128 6.92 1.25 3.89
N LEU A 129 6.35 0.32 4.65
CA LEU A 129 6.42 0.31 6.11
C LEU A 129 7.87 0.24 6.60
N LYS A 130 8.68 -0.65 6.00
CA LYS A 130 10.12 -0.74 6.27
C LYS A 130 10.86 0.56 5.95
N HIS A 131 10.54 1.21 4.83
CA HIS A 131 11.18 2.46 4.39
C HIS A 131 10.88 3.65 5.32
N VAL A 132 9.62 3.77 5.77
CA VAL A 132 9.19 4.85 6.67
C VAL A 132 9.46 4.54 8.15
N GLY A 133 9.84 3.30 8.47
CA GLY A 133 10.14 2.85 9.84
C GLY A 133 8.89 2.68 10.71
N ALA A 134 7.82 2.12 10.14
CA ALA A 134 6.52 1.94 10.79
C ALA A 134 6.11 0.48 10.96
#